data_AF-A0AA37HA79-F1
#
_entry.id   AF-A0AA37HA79-F1
#
_cell.length_a   1.000
_cell.length_b   1.000
_cell.length_c   1.000
_cell.angle_alpha   90.00
_cell.angle_beta   90.00
_cell.angle_gamma   90.00
#
_symmetry.space_group_name_H-M   'P 1'
#
loop_
_entity.id
_entity.type
_entity.pdbx_description
1 polymer ?
#
loop_
_entity_poly.entity_id
_entity_poly.type
_entity_poly.pdbx_seq_one_letter_code
_entity_poly.pdbx_strand_id
1 'polypeptide(L)'
;MPLPISNSRHVAVAEGGLTRVVAVADLAASLGVDALIRLHEEDFSGLAQIGRDLVHFNLERTINRVGLRYALLPILRPGFRRSGGPEELPVLDPTRFRTGLCVEVRQRVPVTAVTPESFGASLPAIRDAGALSAALVRRYAGLFPDLDPSGLVARGCAITRLRLQER
;
A
#
# COMPACT_ATOMS: atom_id res chain seq x y z
N MET A 1 -12.00 -15.64 9.87
CA MET A 1 -10.92 -15.96 8.91
C MET A 1 -10.24 -14.68 8.44
N PRO A 2 -8.91 -14.71 8.19
CA PRO A 2 -8.19 -13.56 7.62
C PRO A 2 -8.62 -13.29 6.17
N LEU A 3 -8.57 -12.03 5.74
CA LEU A 3 -8.82 -11.69 4.35
C LEU A 3 -7.70 -12.24 3.44
N PRO A 4 -8.03 -12.66 2.20
CA PRO A 4 -7.01 -13.04 1.23
C PRO A 4 -6.18 -11.81 0.88
N ILE A 5 -4.87 -11.92 1.13
CA ILE A 5 -3.90 -10.90 0.75
C ILE A 5 -3.89 -10.81 -0.79
N SER A 6 -3.93 -9.60 -1.36
CA SER A 6 -3.56 -9.42 -2.77
C SER A 6 -2.06 -9.70 -2.90
N ASN A 7 -1.73 -10.98 -3.07
CA ASN A 7 -0.39 -11.47 -3.35
C ASN A 7 -0.27 -11.82 -4.83
N SER A 8 -0.85 -10.98 -5.69
CA SER A 8 -0.67 -11.19 -7.12
C SER A 8 0.82 -11.15 -7.42
N ARG A 9 1.33 -12.28 -7.91
CA ARG A 9 2.70 -12.42 -8.40
C ARG A 9 2.96 -11.55 -9.63
N HIS A 10 1.91 -10.97 -10.20
CA HIS A 10 1.94 -10.12 -11.37
C HIS A 10 1.26 -8.76 -11.13
N VAL A 11 1.69 -7.76 -11.88
CA VAL A 11 1.07 -6.43 -11.96
C VAL A 11 1.06 -5.96 -13.41
N ALA A 12 0.16 -5.04 -13.73
CA ALA A 12 0.26 -4.29 -14.97
C ALA A 12 1.14 -3.05 -14.74
N VAL A 13 1.98 -2.69 -15.71
CA VAL A 13 2.78 -1.45 -15.72
C VAL A 13 2.49 -0.66 -16.98
N ALA A 14 2.40 0.67 -16.84
CA ALA A 14 2.33 1.59 -17.97
C ALA A 14 3.75 1.94 -18.44
N GLU A 15 4.04 1.71 -19.72
CA GLU A 15 5.35 1.98 -20.32
C GLU A 15 5.14 2.39 -21.79
N GLY A 16 5.64 3.57 -22.18
CA GLY A 16 5.58 4.03 -23.57
C GLY A 16 4.16 4.15 -24.16
N GLY A 17 3.16 4.46 -23.33
CA GLY A 17 1.75 4.54 -23.74
C GLY A 17 1.03 3.18 -23.85
N LEU A 18 1.70 2.08 -23.54
CA LEU A 18 1.14 0.73 -23.50
C LEU A 18 1.05 0.22 -22.06
N THR A 19 0.20 -0.79 -21.83
CA THR A 19 0.14 -1.53 -20.57
C THR A 19 0.65 -2.95 -20.80
N ARG A 20 1.62 -3.40 -20.00
CA ARG A 20 2.11 -4.78 -20.02
C ARG A 20 2.02 -5.43 -18.65
N VAL A 21 1.81 -6.74 -18.61
CA VAL A 21 1.81 -7.52 -17.37
C VAL A 21 3.21 -8.04 -17.11
N VAL A 22 3.72 -7.86 -15.89
CA VAL A 22 5.06 -8.28 -15.47
C VAL A 22 4.99 -9.01 -14.14
N ALA A 23 5.96 -9.88 -13.86
CA ALA A 23 6.12 -10.43 -12.52
C ALA A 23 6.57 -9.33 -11.56
N VAL A 24 6.03 -9.35 -10.33
CA VAL A 24 6.39 -8.39 -9.27
C VAL A 24 7.87 -8.50 -8.91
N ALA A 25 8.42 -9.72 -8.92
CA ALA A 25 9.83 -9.97 -8.62
C ALA A 25 10.75 -9.31 -9.67
N ASP A 26 10.42 -9.46 -10.95
CA ASP A 26 11.21 -8.87 -12.05
C ASP A 26 11.18 -7.35 -11.99
N LEU A 27 10.01 -6.77 -11.70
CA LEU A 27 9.86 -5.32 -11.52
C LEU A 27 10.63 -4.81 -10.30
N ALA A 28 10.60 -5.53 -9.17
CA ALA A 28 11.38 -5.17 -7.99
C ALA A 28 12.89 -5.20 -8.30
N ALA A 29 13.35 -6.26 -8.97
CA ALA A 29 14.73 -6.41 -9.39
C ALA A 29 15.18 -5.28 -10.34
N SER A 30 14.35 -4.91 -11.33
CA SER A 30 14.69 -3.80 -12.24
C SER A 30 14.78 -2.43 -11.56
N LEU A 31 14.11 -2.27 -10.41
CA LEU A 31 14.15 -1.06 -9.58
C LEU A 31 15.23 -1.13 -8.48
N GLY A 32 16.00 -2.23 -8.39
CA GLY A 32 17.04 -2.40 -7.37
C GLY A 32 16.52 -2.49 -5.94
N VAL A 33 15.32 -3.05 -5.75
CA VAL A 33 14.67 -3.22 -4.44
C VAL A 33 14.21 -4.66 -4.24
N ASP A 34 13.87 -5.03 -3.01
CA ASP A 34 13.43 -6.38 -2.66
C ASP A 34 11.94 -6.60 -2.93
N ALA A 35 11.12 -5.55 -2.81
CA ALA A 35 9.67 -5.63 -2.95
C ALA A 35 9.02 -4.27 -3.26
N LEU A 36 7.71 -4.28 -3.51
CA LEU A 36 6.94 -3.10 -3.91
C LEU A 36 5.88 -2.73 -2.87
N ILE A 37 5.72 -1.44 -2.60
CA ILE A 37 4.56 -0.86 -1.92
C ILE A 37 3.81 -0.01 -2.95
N ARG A 38 2.54 -0.35 -3.18
CA ARG A 38 1.69 0.30 -4.18
C ARG A 38 0.79 1.30 -3.48
N LEU A 39 0.82 2.55 -3.90
CA LEU A 39 0.04 3.63 -3.30
C LEU A 39 -0.96 4.15 -4.33
N HIS A 40 -2.18 4.51 -3.90
CA HIS A 40 -3.05 5.28 -4.78
C HIS A 40 -2.39 6.62 -5.13
N GLU A 41 -2.68 7.18 -6.30
CA GLU A 41 -2.05 8.41 -6.80
C GLU A 41 -2.09 9.57 -5.78
N GLU A 42 -3.22 9.75 -5.09
CA GLU A 42 -3.37 10.77 -4.02
C GLU A 42 -2.38 10.53 -2.87
N ASP A 43 -2.25 9.28 -2.44
CA ASP A 43 -1.35 8.87 -1.37
C ASP A 43 0.13 9.00 -1.81
N PHE A 44 0.43 8.64 -3.06
CA PHE A 44 1.77 8.77 -3.63
C PHE A 44 2.20 10.23 -3.74
N SER A 45 1.30 11.11 -4.18
CA SER A 45 1.57 12.55 -4.26
C SER A 45 1.91 13.15 -2.89
N GLY A 46 1.28 12.65 -1.82
CA GLY A 46 1.58 13.03 -0.45
C GLY A 46 3.00 12.73 0.02
N LEU A 47 3.72 11.80 -0.64
CA LEU A 47 5.10 11.46 -0.29
C LEU A 47 6.09 12.62 -0.45
N ALA A 48 5.77 13.62 -1.28
CA ALA A 48 6.64 14.79 -1.46
C ALA A 48 6.80 15.61 -0.17
N GLN A 49 5.83 15.54 0.75
CA GLN A 49 5.84 16.24 2.03
C GLN A 49 6.47 15.41 3.15
N ILE A 50 6.82 14.16 2.87
CA ILE A 50 7.38 13.24 3.86
C ILE A 50 8.90 13.30 3.78
N GLY A 51 9.51 13.56 4.94
CA GLY A 51 10.96 13.53 5.12
C GLY A 51 11.50 12.10 5.08
N ARG A 52 12.24 11.75 6.13
CA ARG A 52 12.96 10.46 6.18
C ARG A 52 12.10 9.31 6.70
N ASP A 53 11.20 9.55 7.65
CA ASP A 53 10.41 8.49 8.26
C ASP A 53 8.98 8.51 7.74
N LEU A 54 8.50 7.33 7.34
CA LEU A 54 7.15 7.12 6.83
C LEU A 54 6.48 5.96 7.58
N VAL A 55 5.26 6.18 8.06
CA VAL A 55 4.35 5.13 8.51
C VAL A 55 3.32 4.89 7.41
N HIS A 56 3.32 3.66 6.88
CA HIS A 56 2.36 3.18 5.90
C HIS A 56 1.36 2.23 6.55
N PHE A 57 0.09 2.37 6.17
CA PHE A 57 -1.01 1.55 6.69
C PHE A 57 -1.61 0.66 5.60
N ASN A 58 -1.70 -0.63 5.87
CA ASN A 58 -2.42 -1.62 5.07
C ASN A 58 -3.62 -2.17 5.86
N LEU A 59 -4.62 -2.73 5.17
CA LEU A 59 -5.75 -3.39 5.83
C LEU A 59 -5.33 -4.71 6.48
N GLU A 60 -5.71 -4.93 7.75
CA GLU A 60 -5.52 -6.16 8.55
C GLU A 60 -4.07 -6.67 8.66
N ARG A 61 -3.49 -7.11 7.56
CA ARG A 61 -2.18 -7.76 7.45
C ARG A 61 -1.41 -7.24 6.24
N THR A 62 -0.09 -7.24 6.37
CA THR A 62 0.84 -7.03 5.27
C THR A 62 1.87 -8.16 5.18
N ILE A 63 2.42 -8.38 3.99
CA ILE A 63 3.57 -9.26 3.77
C ILE A 63 4.91 -8.51 3.87
N ASN A 64 4.88 -7.22 4.25
CA ASN A 64 6.09 -6.44 4.42
C ASN A 64 6.98 -7.07 5.50
N ARG A 65 8.30 -6.99 5.31
CA ARG A 65 9.30 -7.57 6.21
C ARG A 65 10.35 -6.53 6.57
N VAL A 66 10.71 -6.50 7.85
CA VAL A 66 11.81 -5.68 8.37
C VAL A 66 13.11 -6.09 7.68
N GLY A 67 13.94 -5.09 7.35
CA GLY A 67 15.23 -5.27 6.68
C GLY A 67 15.15 -5.26 5.15
N LEU A 68 13.97 -5.32 4.55
CA LEU A 68 13.80 -5.26 3.10
C LEU A 68 13.65 -3.82 2.59
N ARG A 69 14.18 -3.57 1.40
CA ARG A 69 14.04 -2.32 0.64
C ARG A 69 12.81 -2.40 -0.25
N TYR A 70 12.02 -1.35 -0.22
CA TYR A 70 10.80 -1.23 -0.99
C TYR A 70 10.88 -0.08 -1.97
N ALA A 71 10.35 -0.27 -3.18
CA ALA A 71 9.93 0.82 -4.04
C ALA A 71 8.46 1.16 -3.76
N LEU A 72 8.20 2.41 -3.40
CA LEU A 72 6.88 2.99 -3.26
C LEU A 72 6.48 3.58 -4.62
N LEU A 73 5.42 3.06 -5.23
CA LEU A 73 5.01 3.35 -6.61
C LEU A 73 3.54 3.81 -6.65
N PRO A 74 3.16 4.73 -7.55
CA PRO A 74 1.77 5.09 -7.75
C PRO A 74 1.02 4.02 -8.55
N ILE A 75 -0.22 3.82 -8.14
CA ILE A 75 -1.25 3.09 -8.87
C ILE A 75 -1.96 4.10 -9.77
N LEU A 76 -1.77 3.96 -11.08
CA LEU A 76 -2.48 4.73 -12.09
C LEU A 76 -3.94 4.29 -12.21
N ARG A 77 -4.17 2.98 -12.12
CA ARG A 77 -5.52 2.38 -12.12
C ARG A 77 -5.61 1.28 -11.07
N PRO A 78 -6.53 1.39 -10.09
CA PRO A 78 -6.66 0.38 -9.05
C PRO A 78 -7.12 -0.95 -9.61
N GLY A 79 -6.63 -2.02 -9.01
CA GLY A 79 -7.17 -3.35 -9.21
C GLY A 79 -8.48 -3.51 -8.46
N PHE A 80 -9.30 -4.46 -8.88
CA PHE A 80 -10.57 -4.76 -8.23
C PHE A 80 -10.91 -6.24 -8.33
N ARG A 81 -11.81 -6.69 -7.47
CA ARG A 81 -12.37 -8.04 -7.50
C ARG A 81 -13.87 -7.95 -7.68
N ARG A 82 -14.42 -8.72 -8.61
CA ARG A 82 -15.86 -8.99 -8.64
C ARG A 82 -16.16 -10.14 -7.67
N SER A 83 -17.34 -10.16 -7.06
CA SER A 83 -17.74 -11.28 -6.20
C SER A 83 -17.68 -12.58 -7.01
N GLY A 84 -16.90 -13.56 -6.54
CA GLY A 84 -16.63 -14.83 -7.24
C GLY A 84 -15.78 -14.75 -8.52
N GLY A 85 -15.29 -13.57 -8.92
CA GLY A 85 -14.52 -13.35 -10.14
C GLY A 85 -13.00 -13.24 -9.92
N PRO A 86 -12.19 -13.33 -10.99
CA PRO A 86 -10.75 -13.12 -10.90
C PRO A 86 -10.42 -11.66 -10.51
N GLU A 87 -9.24 -11.46 -9.92
CA GLU A 87 -8.71 -10.12 -9.61
C GLU A 87 -8.24 -9.43 -10.90
N GLU A 88 -8.75 -8.24 -11.16
CA GLU A 88 -8.18 -7.34 -12.16
C GLU A 88 -6.94 -6.66 -11.58
N LEU A 89 -5.81 -6.78 -12.28
CA LEU A 89 -4.53 -6.29 -11.79
C LEU A 89 -4.50 -4.75 -11.76
N PRO A 90 -3.90 -4.15 -10.70
CA PRO A 90 -3.63 -2.72 -10.73
C PRO A 90 -2.60 -2.39 -11.82
N VAL A 91 -2.73 -1.20 -12.41
CA VAL A 91 -1.74 -0.61 -13.31
C VAL A 91 -0.86 0.35 -12.54
N LEU A 92 0.44 0.14 -12.57
CA LEU A 92 1.45 0.97 -11.89
C LEU A 92 2.24 1.81 -12.89
N ASP A 93 2.83 2.92 -12.40
CA ASP A 93 3.86 3.66 -13.13
C ASP A 93 5.24 3.34 -12.53
N PRO A 94 6.08 2.53 -13.20
CA PRO A 94 7.40 2.17 -12.70
C PRO A 94 8.42 3.31 -12.80
N THR A 95 8.13 4.38 -13.54
CA THR A 95 9.06 5.51 -13.73
C THR A 95 9.03 6.49 -12.56
N ARG A 96 7.98 6.44 -11.73
CA ARG A 96 7.78 7.31 -10.59
C ARG A 96 7.85 6.50 -9.30
N PHE A 97 8.93 6.59 -8.54
CA PHE A 97 9.02 5.91 -7.26
C PHE A 97 9.89 6.63 -6.23
N ARG A 98 9.67 6.27 -4.96
CA ARG A 98 10.63 6.51 -3.87
C ARG A 98 11.05 5.17 -3.29
N THR A 99 12.25 5.09 -2.74
CA THR A 99 12.74 3.89 -2.07
C THR A 99 12.77 4.09 -0.56
N GLY A 100 12.60 2.99 0.18
CA GLY A 100 12.73 3.02 1.64
C GLY A 100 13.04 1.64 2.23
N LEU A 101 13.73 1.63 3.37
CA LEU A 101 14.00 0.43 4.16
C LEU A 101 12.89 0.21 5.17
N CYS A 102 12.29 -0.97 5.20
CA CYS A 102 11.34 -1.35 6.23
C CYS A 102 12.06 -1.60 7.56
N VAL A 103 11.69 -0.85 8.59
CA VAL A 103 12.33 -0.90 9.92
C VAL A 103 11.42 -1.51 10.98
N GLU A 104 10.10 -1.48 10.79
CA GLU A 104 9.13 -2.04 11.73
C GLU A 104 7.89 -2.52 10.99
N VAL A 105 7.31 -3.64 11.43
CA VAL A 105 6.00 -4.11 10.97
C VAL A 105 5.17 -4.56 12.16
N ARG A 106 3.95 -4.03 12.27
CA ARG A 106 2.92 -4.46 13.21
C ARG A 106 1.70 -4.91 12.43
N GLN A 107 1.07 -5.99 12.87
CA GLN A 107 -0.07 -6.61 12.18
C GLN A 107 -1.32 -6.46 13.04
N ARG A 108 -2.50 -6.35 12.41
CA ARG A 108 -3.81 -6.40 13.09
C ARG A 108 -3.95 -5.42 14.25
N VAL A 109 -3.39 -4.22 14.11
CA VAL A 109 -3.56 -3.14 15.08
C VAL A 109 -4.97 -2.57 14.91
N PRO A 110 -5.83 -2.58 15.94
CA PRO A 110 -7.12 -1.90 15.87
C PRO A 110 -6.93 -0.43 15.50
N VAL A 111 -7.79 0.13 14.64
CA VAL A 111 -7.64 1.53 14.20
C VAL A 111 -7.67 2.50 15.39
N THR A 112 -8.49 2.21 16.40
CA THR A 112 -8.58 2.99 17.65
C THR A 112 -7.34 2.90 18.55
N ALA A 113 -6.46 1.92 18.31
CA ALA A 113 -5.22 1.74 19.05
C ALA A 113 -3.99 2.31 18.32
N VAL A 114 -4.18 2.93 17.15
CA VAL A 114 -3.10 3.61 16.43
C VAL A 114 -2.75 4.91 17.16
N THR A 115 -1.47 5.09 17.45
CA THR A 115 -0.99 6.20 18.29
C THR A 115 -0.84 7.49 17.48
N PRO A 116 -0.95 8.67 18.12
CA PRO A 116 -0.67 9.96 17.48
C PRO A 116 0.72 10.04 16.83
N GLU A 117 1.73 9.42 17.43
CA GLU A 117 3.08 9.32 16.86
C GLU A 117 3.09 8.62 15.50
N SER A 118 2.28 7.56 15.36
CA SER A 118 2.15 6.83 14.10
C SER A 118 1.54 7.71 13.01
N PHE A 119 0.61 8.59 13.38
CA PHE A 119 0.00 9.57 12.47
C PHE A 119 0.92 10.75 12.13
N GLY A 120 1.82 11.13 13.04
CA GLY A 120 2.79 12.20 12.81
C GLY A 120 3.73 11.90 11.64
N ALA A 121 4.11 10.63 11.47
CA ALA A 121 4.98 10.17 10.39
C ALA A 121 4.23 9.51 9.21
N SER A 122 2.90 9.53 9.15
CA SER A 122 2.16 9.02 8.00
C SER A 122 1.91 10.07 6.92
N LEU A 123 1.24 9.65 5.84
CA LEU A 123 0.85 10.52 4.73
C LEU A 123 -0.02 11.71 5.19
N PRO A 124 0.05 12.87 4.52
CA PRO A 124 -0.69 14.08 4.92
C PRO A 124 -2.20 13.89 5.04
N ALA A 125 -2.79 13.01 4.22
CA ALA A 125 -4.23 12.71 4.23
C ALA A 125 -4.66 11.77 5.38
N ILE A 126 -3.74 11.22 6.17
CA ILE A 126 -4.03 10.30 7.26
C ILE A 126 -3.36 10.82 8.53
N ARG A 127 -4.09 11.66 9.29
CA ARG A 127 -3.57 12.30 10.51
C ARG A 127 -4.28 11.87 11.79
N ASP A 128 -5.30 11.04 11.67
CA ASP A 128 -6.06 10.51 12.80
C ASP A 128 -6.75 9.19 12.41
N ALA A 129 -7.41 8.58 13.39
CA ALA A 129 -8.12 7.31 13.25
C ALA A 129 -9.31 7.40 12.27
N GLY A 130 -9.98 8.55 12.17
CA GLY A 130 -11.08 8.76 11.25
C GLY A 130 -10.59 8.81 9.80
N ALA A 131 -9.53 9.58 9.55
CA ALA A 131 -8.86 9.66 8.26
C ALA A 131 -8.26 8.31 7.82
N LEU A 132 -7.69 7.54 8.76
CA LEU A 132 -7.23 6.18 8.49
C LEU A 132 -8.39 5.26 8.11
N SER A 133 -9.51 5.33 8.84
CA SER A 133 -10.72 4.54 8.54
C SER A 133 -11.23 4.84 7.12
N ALA A 134 -11.35 6.12 6.77
CA ALA A 134 -11.77 6.56 5.45
C ALA A 134 -10.81 6.08 4.34
N ALA A 135 -9.50 6.17 4.58
CA ALA A 135 -8.49 5.70 3.64
C ALA A 135 -8.54 4.18 3.44
N LEU A 136 -8.75 3.40 4.51
CA LEU A 136 -8.92 1.94 4.39
C LEU A 136 -10.15 1.60 3.54
N VAL A 137 -11.28 2.24 3.79
CA VAL A 137 -12.50 2.00 3.00
C VAL A 137 -12.27 2.34 1.53
N ARG A 138 -11.74 3.54 1.24
CA ARG A 138 -11.46 4.00 -0.14
C ARG A 138 -10.55 3.04 -0.91
N ARG A 139 -9.50 2.53 -0.26
CA ARG A 139 -8.49 1.66 -0.89
C ARG A 139 -8.97 0.23 -1.11
N TYR A 140 -9.82 -0.28 -0.22
CA TYR A 140 -10.08 -1.72 -0.12
C TYR A 140 -11.52 -2.15 -0.43
N ALA A 141 -12.49 -1.23 -0.50
CA ALA A 141 -13.88 -1.57 -0.84
C ALA A 141 -14.00 -2.31 -2.18
N GLY A 142 -13.24 -1.89 -3.22
CA GLY A 142 -13.21 -2.56 -4.52
C GLY A 142 -12.51 -3.92 -4.55
N LEU A 143 -11.72 -4.25 -3.51
CA LEU A 143 -11.02 -5.54 -3.39
C LEU A 143 -11.78 -6.54 -2.51
N PHE A 144 -12.66 -6.05 -1.64
CA PHE A 144 -13.46 -6.86 -0.73
C PHE A 144 -14.92 -6.42 -0.79
N PRO A 145 -15.62 -6.67 -1.91
CA PRO A 145 -16.99 -6.17 -2.13
C PRO A 145 -18.00 -6.75 -1.14
N ASP A 146 -17.69 -7.89 -0.51
CA ASP A 146 -18.56 -8.53 0.50
C ASP A 146 -18.41 -7.90 1.90
N LEU A 147 -17.51 -6.94 2.08
CA LEU A 147 -17.38 -6.18 3.33
C LEU A 147 -17.94 -4.77 3.16
N ASP A 148 -18.81 -4.39 4.09
CA ASP A 148 -19.23 -3.02 4.25
C ASP A 148 -18.09 -2.16 4.86
N PRO A 149 -18.22 -0.82 4.84
CA PRO A 149 -17.22 0.07 5.40
C PRO A 149 -16.87 -0.23 6.86
N SER A 150 -17.87 -0.56 7.69
CA SER A 150 -17.66 -0.87 9.10
C SER A 150 -16.87 -2.17 9.29
N GLY A 151 -17.18 -3.20 8.50
CA GLY A 151 -16.49 -4.47 8.46
C GLY A 151 -15.03 -4.35 8.01
N LEU A 152 -14.72 -3.45 7.06
CA LEU A 152 -13.34 -3.14 6.67
C LEU A 152 -12.56 -2.53 7.84
N VAL A 153 -13.10 -1.49 8.49
CA VAL A 153 -12.43 -0.81 9.60
C VAL A 153 -12.23 -1.75 10.80
N ALA A 154 -13.22 -2.61 11.09
CA ALA A 154 -13.17 -3.58 12.16
C ALA A 154 -12.05 -4.63 12.01
N ARG A 155 -11.51 -4.84 10.80
CA ARG A 155 -10.33 -5.69 10.59
C ARG A 155 -9.05 -5.11 11.20
N GLY A 156 -9.04 -3.81 11.51
CA GLY A 156 -7.84 -3.09 11.89
C GLY A 156 -6.87 -2.89 10.72
N CYS A 157 -5.65 -2.49 11.05
CA CYS A 157 -4.60 -2.20 10.09
C CYS A 157 -3.29 -2.93 10.41
N ALA A 158 -2.50 -3.17 9.37
CA ALA A 158 -1.08 -3.40 9.53
C ALA A 158 -0.33 -2.07 9.38
N ILE A 159 0.69 -1.88 10.19
CA ILE A 159 1.53 -0.69 10.23
C ILE A 159 2.93 -1.11 9.74
N THR A 160 3.44 -0.43 8.72
CA THR A 160 4.81 -0.58 8.25
C THR A 160 5.53 0.75 8.47
N ARG A 161 6.63 0.75 9.22
CA ARG A 161 7.53 1.91 9.29
C ARG A 161 8.65 1.75 8.28
N LEU A 162 8.88 2.80 7.51
CA LEU A 162 9.87 2.89 6.46
C LEU A 162 10.80 4.06 6.74
N ARG A 163 12.09 3.83 6.54
CA ARG A 163 13.09 4.88 6.42
C ARG A 163 13.33 5.14 4.94
N LEU A 164 12.77 6.22 4.43
CA LEU A 164 12.92 6.64 3.04
C LEU A 164 14.36 7.06 2.75
N GLN A 165 14.81 6.76 1.54
CA GLN A 165 16.08 7.27 1.03
C GLN A 165 15.92 8.74 0.65
N GLU A 166 16.98 9.50 0.89
CA GLU A 166 17.09 10.89 0.41
C GLU A 166 17.13 10.87 -1.12
N ARG A 167 16.57 11.92 -1.72
CA ARG A 167 16.54 12.10 -3.17
C ARG A 167 17.91 12.49 -3.71
#